data_AF-A0A2K8L016-F1
#
_entry.id   AF-A0A2K8L016-F1
#
_cell.length_a   1.000
_cell.length_b   1.000
_cell.length_c   1.000
_cell.angle_alpha   90.00
_cell.angle_beta   90.00
_cell.angle_gamma   90.00
#
_symmetry.space_group_name_H-M   'P 1'
#
loop_
_entity.id
_entity.type
_entity.pdbx_description
1 polymer ?
#
loop_
_entity_poly.entity_id
_entity_poly.type
_entity_poly.pdbx_seq_one_letter_code
_entity_poly.pdbx_strand_id
1 'polypeptide(L)'
;MVSPSAPLTLDIPDRKLSTWQRIADLLASSSGVPAALIMRVHPSEIEVFISSHSAGNPYKQNERAQLNSGLYCETVMSTGEPLLVPDALSDPEWNHNPDIELGMVYYLGFPLRWPNGETFGTVCVLDRENNQKATSNGELMALLAKIIESDLEGVFEVAELKRSLEHLQAQLP
;
A
#
# COMPACT_ATOMS: atom_id res chain seq x y z
N MET A 1 -22.05 -9.79 -20.53
CA MET A 1 -21.40 -10.09 -19.24
C MET A 1 -19.92 -9.82 -19.45
N VAL A 2 -19.42 -8.71 -18.92
CA VAL A 2 -17.99 -8.40 -18.98
C VAL A 2 -17.33 -9.36 -17.99
N SER A 3 -16.49 -10.26 -18.49
CA SER A 3 -15.66 -11.11 -17.63
C SER A 3 -14.88 -10.20 -16.68
N PRO A 4 -14.75 -10.52 -15.38
CA PRO A 4 -13.87 -9.76 -14.50
C PRO A 4 -12.47 -9.83 -15.11
N SER A 5 -11.91 -8.68 -15.47
CA SER A 5 -10.53 -8.58 -15.91
C SER A 5 -9.65 -9.22 -14.84
N ALA A 6 -8.72 -10.08 -15.24
CA ALA A 6 -7.67 -10.52 -14.33
C ALA A 6 -6.98 -9.25 -13.79
N PRO A 7 -6.69 -9.18 -12.47
CA PRO A 7 -6.12 -7.97 -11.90
C PRO A 7 -4.84 -7.59 -12.63
N LEU A 8 -4.68 -6.29 -12.89
CA LEU A 8 -3.49 -5.79 -13.57
C LEU A 8 -2.23 -6.17 -12.80
N THR A 9 -1.47 -7.10 -13.37
CA THR A 9 -0.19 -7.54 -12.81
C THR A 9 0.91 -6.94 -13.66
N LEU A 10 1.23 -5.67 -13.41
CA LEU A 10 2.39 -5.01 -14.00
C LEU A 10 3.57 -5.10 -13.03
N ASP A 11 4.75 -5.31 -13.60
CA ASP A 11 6.00 -5.27 -12.85
C ASP A 11 6.42 -3.82 -12.62
N ILE A 12 6.76 -3.51 -11.37
CA ILE A 12 7.27 -2.20 -10.99
C ILE A 12 8.80 -2.19 -11.24
N PRO A 13 9.33 -1.27 -12.07
CA PRO A 13 10.77 -1.18 -12.32
C PRO A 13 11.60 -0.98 -11.04
N ASP A 14 12.76 -1.63 -10.95
CA ASP A 14 13.67 -1.59 -9.77
C ASP A 14 14.00 -0.17 -9.29
N ARG A 15 14.12 0.78 -10.22
CA ARG A 15 14.39 2.20 -9.89
C ARG A 15 13.26 2.82 -9.07
N LYS A 16 12.00 2.47 -9.37
CA LYS A 16 10.81 2.96 -8.63
C LYS A 16 10.72 2.26 -7.28
N LEU A 17 10.95 0.94 -7.24
CA LEU A 17 11.04 0.17 -5.99
C LEU A 17 12.09 0.76 -5.04
N SER A 18 13.26 1.10 -5.54
CA SER A 18 14.33 1.74 -4.76
C SER A 18 13.90 3.09 -4.17
N THR A 19 13.15 3.89 -4.93
CA THR A 19 12.59 5.17 -4.46
C THR A 19 11.51 4.93 -3.39
N TRP A 20 10.61 3.98 -3.62
CA TRP A 20 9.53 3.64 -2.69
C TRP A 20 10.07 3.11 -1.36
N GLN A 21 11.13 2.30 -1.39
CA GLN A 21 11.83 1.88 -0.18
C GLN A 21 12.37 3.07 0.61
N ARG A 22 13.02 4.04 -0.05
CA ARG A 22 13.51 5.26 0.60
C ARG A 22 12.38 6.09 1.19
N ILE A 23 11.24 6.17 0.49
CA ILE A 23 10.04 6.84 0.98
C ILE A 23 9.55 6.18 2.27
N ALA A 24 9.43 4.85 2.30
CA ALA A 24 9.01 4.11 3.49
C ALA A 24 9.97 4.33 4.67
N ASP A 25 11.29 4.24 4.43
CA ASP A 25 12.32 4.45 5.45
C ASP A 25 12.25 5.88 6.04
N LEU A 26 12.10 6.90 5.19
CA LEU A 26 11.97 8.29 5.62
C LEU A 26 10.65 8.57 6.32
N LEU A 27 9.56 7.94 5.89
CA LEU A 27 8.26 8.09 6.53
C LEU A 27 8.27 7.49 7.94
N ALA A 28 8.85 6.31 8.10
CA ALA A 28 9.00 5.68 9.41
C ALA A 28 9.85 6.54 10.35
N SER A 29 11.03 6.97 9.89
CA SER A 29 11.94 7.81 10.69
C SER A 29 11.34 9.18 11.04
N SER A 30 10.71 9.85 10.08
CA SER A 30 10.16 11.19 10.30
C SER A 30 8.91 11.16 11.19
N SER A 31 8.08 10.12 11.11
CA SER A 31 6.93 9.92 11.99
C SER A 31 7.29 9.29 13.34
N GLY A 32 8.50 8.76 13.48
CA GLY A 32 8.96 8.11 14.71
C GLY A 32 8.22 6.80 15.01
N VAL A 33 7.78 6.11 13.96
CA VAL A 33 7.02 4.86 14.04
C VAL A 33 7.91 3.66 13.75
N PRO A 34 7.62 2.47 14.31
CA PRO A 34 8.38 1.26 14.01
C PRO A 34 8.16 0.75 12.59
N ALA A 35 7.01 1.02 11.96
CA ALA A 35 6.70 0.47 10.64
C ALA A 35 6.05 1.51 9.71
N ALA A 36 6.59 1.61 8.50
CA ALA A 36 5.91 2.19 7.35
C ALA A 36 5.94 1.17 6.20
N LEU A 37 4.79 0.91 5.58
CA LEU A 37 4.61 -0.16 4.61
C LEU A 37 3.97 0.37 3.33
N ILE A 38 4.28 -0.28 2.21
CA ILE A 38 3.44 -0.27 1.02
C ILE A 38 2.88 -1.68 0.87
N MET A 39 1.56 -1.80 0.94
CA MET A 39 0.84 -3.04 0.75
C MET A 39 0.41 -3.16 -0.71
N ARG A 40 0.42 -4.38 -1.25
CA ARG A 40 -0.09 -4.71 -2.57
C ARG A 40 -1.22 -5.73 -2.46
N VAL A 41 -2.31 -5.51 -3.18
CA VAL A 41 -3.42 -6.46 -3.25
C VAL A 41 -3.24 -7.44 -4.41
N HIS A 42 -3.59 -8.69 -4.16
CA HIS A 42 -3.71 -9.81 -5.10
C HIS A 42 -5.15 -10.35 -5.05
N PRO A 43 -5.59 -11.24 -5.98
CA PRO A 43 -6.97 -11.73 -5.99
C PRO A 43 -7.51 -12.28 -4.67
N SER A 44 -6.66 -12.94 -3.86
CA SER A 44 -7.05 -13.61 -2.62
C SER A 44 -6.17 -13.22 -1.42
N GLU A 45 -5.13 -12.43 -1.65
CA GLU A 45 -4.09 -12.17 -0.66
C GLU A 45 -3.71 -10.68 -0.68
N ILE A 46 -3.13 -10.22 0.42
CA ILE A 46 -2.37 -8.98 0.46
C ILE A 46 -0.92 -9.29 0.76
N GLU A 47 -0.03 -8.47 0.22
CA GLU A 47 1.41 -8.63 0.32
C GLU A 47 2.03 -7.37 0.92
N VAL A 48 2.96 -7.56 1.85
CA VAL A 48 3.89 -6.51 2.29
C VAL A 48 4.88 -6.27 1.16
N PHE A 49 4.56 -5.36 0.24
CA PHE A 49 5.33 -5.13 -0.98
C PHE A 49 6.62 -4.35 -0.70
N ILE A 50 6.55 -3.35 0.19
CA ILE A 50 7.70 -2.62 0.73
C ILE A 50 7.52 -2.55 2.25
N SER A 51 8.60 -2.80 2.99
CA SER A 51 8.64 -2.66 4.45
C SER A 51 9.81 -1.76 4.84
N SER A 52 9.56 -0.75 5.68
CA SER A 52 10.62 0.16 6.13
C SER A 52 11.72 -0.55 6.92
N HIS A 53 12.97 -0.15 6.72
CA HIS A 53 14.13 -0.63 7.47
C HIS A 53 14.27 0.10 8.82
N SER A 54 13.32 -0.16 9.70
CA SER A 54 13.19 0.51 10.99
C SER A 54 13.36 -0.47 12.16
N ALA A 55 13.97 0.00 13.24
CA ALA A 55 14.13 -0.82 14.44
C ALA A 55 12.75 -1.17 15.03
N GLY A 56 12.52 -2.46 15.29
CA GLY A 56 11.27 -2.94 15.85
C GLY A 56 10.11 -3.07 14.85
N ASN A 57 10.37 -2.98 13.54
CA ASN A 57 9.39 -3.34 12.52
C ASN A 57 9.16 -4.87 12.53
N PRO A 58 7.94 -5.39 12.81
CA PRO A 58 7.68 -6.83 12.79
C PRO A 58 7.43 -7.38 11.38
N TYR A 59 7.12 -6.51 10.40
CA TYR A 59 6.69 -6.90 9.06
C TYR A 59 7.86 -7.11 8.11
N LYS A 60 7.88 -8.25 7.41
CA LYS A 60 8.92 -8.55 6.42
C LYS A 60 8.38 -8.39 5.00
N GLN A 61 9.24 -7.90 4.12
CA GLN A 61 8.92 -7.82 2.70
C GLN A 61 8.56 -9.20 2.14
N ASN A 62 7.55 -9.24 1.27
CA ASN A 62 6.94 -10.43 0.66
C ASN A 62 6.15 -11.33 1.62
N GLU A 63 5.96 -10.94 2.89
CA GLU A 63 4.96 -11.60 3.74
C GLU A 63 3.56 -11.39 3.15
N ARG A 64 2.74 -12.43 3.24
CA ARG A 64 1.38 -12.44 2.69
C ARG A 64 0.37 -12.87 3.73
N ALA A 65 -0.81 -12.26 3.66
CA ALA A 65 -1.98 -12.63 4.45
C ALA A 65 -3.18 -12.84 3.53
N GLN A 66 -4.11 -13.70 3.95
CA GLN A 66 -5.38 -13.88 3.24
C GLN A 66 -6.24 -12.62 3.40
N LEU A 67 -6.96 -12.25 2.34
CA LEU A 67 -7.96 -11.19 2.40
C LEU A 67 -9.14 -11.58 3.32
N ASN A 68 -9.86 -10.58 3.82
CA ASN A 68 -10.98 -10.72 4.77
C ASN A 68 -10.53 -11.23 6.14
N SER A 69 -9.32 -10.87 6.54
CA SER A 69 -8.74 -11.18 7.84
C SER A 69 -8.98 -10.05 8.87
N GLY A 70 -9.57 -8.94 8.44
CA GLY A 70 -9.88 -7.80 9.31
C GLY A 70 -8.70 -6.83 9.50
N LEU A 71 -7.68 -6.90 8.65
CA LEU A 71 -6.54 -6.01 8.67
C LEU A 71 -6.92 -4.58 8.28
N TYR A 72 -6.25 -3.59 8.84
CA TYR A 72 -6.57 -2.16 8.62
C TYR A 72 -6.55 -1.78 7.13
N CYS A 73 -5.58 -2.32 6.40
CA CYS A 73 -5.40 -2.03 4.99
C CYS A 73 -6.55 -2.57 4.12
N GLU A 74 -7.24 -3.64 4.54
CA GLU A 74 -8.42 -4.15 3.83
C GLU A 74 -9.55 -3.11 3.82
N THR A 75 -9.79 -2.45 4.95
CA THR A 75 -10.80 -1.38 5.05
C THR A 75 -10.43 -0.21 4.15
N VAL A 76 -9.18 0.25 4.15
CA VAL A 76 -8.72 1.33 3.25
C VAL A 76 -8.91 0.96 1.77
N MET A 77 -8.57 -0.28 1.40
CA MET A 77 -8.75 -0.78 0.03
C MET A 77 -10.24 -0.86 -0.35
N SER A 78 -11.09 -1.29 0.58
CA SER A 78 -12.53 -1.47 0.36
C SER A 78 -13.30 -0.15 0.30
N THR A 79 -13.02 0.78 1.22
CA THR A 79 -13.68 2.10 1.24
C THR A 79 -13.10 3.01 0.18
N GLY A 80 -11.82 2.82 -0.13
CA GLY A 80 -11.12 3.69 -1.04
C GLY A 80 -10.74 5.04 -0.43
N GLU A 81 -10.80 5.15 0.89
CA GLU A 81 -10.61 6.37 1.67
C GLU A 81 -9.50 6.16 2.72
N PRO A 82 -8.80 7.23 3.14
CA PRO A 82 -7.84 7.14 4.24
C PRO A 82 -8.48 6.63 5.54
N LEU A 83 -7.70 5.89 6.33
CA LEU A 83 -8.13 5.40 7.64
C LEU A 83 -7.11 5.81 8.69
N LEU A 84 -7.61 6.38 9.78
CA LEU A 84 -6.86 6.66 11.01
C LEU A 84 -7.50 5.88 12.15
N VAL A 85 -6.71 5.03 12.80
CA VAL A 85 -7.04 4.35 14.05
C VAL A 85 -6.02 4.78 15.10
N PRO A 86 -6.34 5.73 15.98
CA PRO A 86 -5.39 6.24 16.96
C PRO A 86 -5.01 5.23 18.04
N ASP A 87 -5.94 4.35 18.41
CA ASP A 87 -5.73 3.27 19.36
C ASP A 87 -6.80 2.18 19.20
N ALA A 88 -6.42 1.08 18.57
CA ALA A 88 -7.28 -0.06 18.31
C ALA A 88 -7.76 -0.76 19.57
N LEU A 89 -7.02 -0.73 20.69
CA LEU A 89 -7.45 -1.36 21.94
C LEU A 89 -8.68 -0.68 22.54
N SER A 90 -8.82 0.62 22.27
CA SER A 90 -9.94 1.45 22.74
C SER A 90 -11.12 1.49 21.77
N ASP A 91 -10.93 1.03 20.53
CA ASP A 91 -11.90 1.13 19.46
C ASP A 91 -12.65 -0.22 19.27
N PRO A 92 -13.97 -0.28 19.49
CA PRO A 92 -14.74 -1.52 19.34
C PRO A 92 -14.72 -2.13 17.93
N GLU A 93 -14.43 -1.34 16.90
CA GLU A 93 -14.29 -1.84 15.53
C GLU A 93 -12.94 -2.54 15.31
N TRP A 94 -11.90 -2.10 16.04
CA TRP A 94 -10.51 -2.50 15.79
C TRP A 94 -9.86 -3.32 16.90
N ASN A 95 -10.50 -3.47 18.06
CA ASN A 95 -9.94 -4.19 19.22
C ASN A 95 -9.78 -5.70 19.03
N HIS A 96 -10.19 -6.24 17.88
CA HIS A 96 -9.94 -7.63 17.45
C HIS A 96 -9.01 -7.73 16.24
N ASN A 97 -8.35 -6.63 15.85
CA ASN A 97 -7.48 -6.60 14.69
C ASN A 97 -6.26 -7.53 14.87
N PRO A 98 -5.88 -8.35 13.86
CA PRO A 98 -4.76 -9.28 13.97
C PRO A 98 -3.41 -8.62 14.30
N ASP A 99 -3.18 -7.37 13.85
CA ASP A 99 -1.94 -6.65 14.07
C ASP A 99 -1.71 -6.29 15.56
N ILE A 100 -2.75 -6.36 16.41
CA ILE A 100 -2.64 -6.20 17.86
C ILE A 100 -1.72 -7.28 18.46
N GLU A 101 -1.70 -8.50 17.91
CA GLU A 101 -0.80 -9.57 18.37
C GLU A 101 0.68 -9.23 18.13
N LEU A 102 0.96 -8.40 17.12
CA LEU A 102 2.29 -7.84 16.83
C LEU A 102 2.58 -6.56 17.64
N GLY A 103 1.62 -6.15 18.47
CA GLY A 103 1.65 -4.94 19.27
C GLY A 103 1.35 -3.67 18.48
N MET A 104 0.85 -3.75 17.24
CA MET A 104 0.53 -2.58 16.42
C MET A 104 -0.93 -2.19 16.65
N VAL A 105 -1.12 -1.10 17.40
CA VAL A 105 -2.44 -0.63 17.84
C VAL A 105 -2.82 0.72 17.21
N TYR A 106 -1.84 1.44 16.69
CA TYR A 106 -2.03 2.66 15.92
C TYR A 106 -1.89 2.35 14.43
N TYR A 107 -2.77 2.91 13.62
CA TYR A 107 -2.71 2.82 12.16
C TYR A 107 -3.08 4.15 11.49
N LEU A 108 -2.31 4.53 10.49
CA LEU A 108 -2.70 5.57 9.53
C LEU A 108 -2.35 5.07 8.13
N GLY A 109 -3.33 5.02 7.23
CA GLY A 109 -3.12 4.51 5.88
C GLY A 109 -3.94 5.22 4.82
N PHE A 110 -3.40 5.21 3.60
CA PHE A 110 -3.98 5.84 2.41
C PHE A 110 -4.06 4.81 1.28
N PRO A 111 -5.11 4.87 0.44
CA PRO A 111 -5.25 3.98 -0.71
C PRO A 111 -4.22 4.32 -1.79
N LEU A 112 -3.85 3.33 -2.58
CA LEU A 112 -3.05 3.46 -3.79
C LEU A 112 -3.81 2.81 -4.96
N ARG A 113 -3.96 3.54 -6.06
CA ARG A 113 -4.73 3.08 -7.23
C ARG A 113 -3.91 3.07 -8.50
N TRP A 114 -4.25 2.14 -9.38
CA TRP A 114 -3.89 2.21 -10.79
C TRP A 114 -4.72 3.32 -11.50
N PRO A 115 -4.24 3.85 -12.64
CA PRO A 115 -4.97 4.89 -13.39
C PRO A 115 -6.36 4.48 -13.88
N ASN A 116 -6.60 3.17 -14.05
CA ASN A 116 -7.91 2.63 -14.42
C ASN A 116 -8.89 2.56 -13.23
N GLY A 117 -8.48 2.99 -12.03
CA GLY A 117 -9.27 2.98 -10.81
C GLY A 117 -9.18 1.69 -9.99
N GLU A 118 -8.53 0.64 -10.50
CA GLU A 118 -8.29 -0.60 -9.74
C GLU A 118 -7.36 -0.31 -8.54
N THR A 119 -7.64 -0.95 -7.40
CA THR A 119 -6.80 -0.83 -6.21
C THR A 119 -5.46 -1.53 -6.45
N PHE A 120 -4.36 -0.80 -6.26
CA PHE A 120 -3.02 -1.38 -6.16
C PHE A 120 -2.75 -1.89 -4.74
N GLY A 121 -3.15 -1.11 -3.74
CA GLY A 121 -3.03 -1.47 -2.33
C GLY A 121 -3.07 -0.23 -1.43
N THR A 122 -2.15 -0.12 -0.47
CA THR A 122 -2.09 1.01 0.48
C THR A 122 -0.67 1.45 0.78
N VAL A 123 -0.51 2.70 1.22
CA VAL A 123 0.67 3.14 1.97
C VAL A 123 0.23 3.45 3.40
N CYS A 124 0.94 2.92 4.40
CA CYS A 124 0.53 3.06 5.79
C CYS A 124 1.72 3.16 6.75
N VAL A 125 1.41 3.63 7.95
CA VAL A 125 2.29 3.61 9.13
C VAL A 125 1.58 2.93 10.29
N LEU A 126 2.34 2.20 11.09
CA LEU A 126 1.84 1.51 12.28
C LEU A 126 2.72 1.76 13.48
N ASP A 127 2.10 1.83 14.66
CA ASP A 127 2.81 2.04 15.91
C ASP A 127 2.18 1.25 17.08
N ARG A 128 2.95 1.11 18.17
CA ARG A 128 2.55 0.41 19.39
C ARG A 128 1.78 1.26 20.38
N GLU A 129 1.67 2.55 20.10
CA GLU A 129 0.93 3.51 20.89
C GLU A 129 0.37 4.60 19.96
N ASN A 130 -0.58 5.38 20.47
CA ASN A 130 -1.10 6.51 19.72
C ASN A 130 0.02 7.49 19.34
N ASN A 131 0.19 7.72 18.04
CA ASN A 131 1.26 8.58 17.53
C ASN A 131 0.70 9.87 16.89
N GLN A 132 0.66 10.94 17.68
CA GLN A 132 0.21 12.26 17.21
C GLN A 132 1.13 12.86 16.13
N LYS A 133 2.42 12.49 16.13
CA LYS A 133 3.38 12.98 15.13
C LYS A 133 3.08 12.36 13.76
N ALA A 134 2.83 11.05 13.71
CA ALA A 134 2.38 10.35 12.52
C ALA A 134 1.06 10.94 12.00
N THR A 135 0.09 11.18 12.89
CA THR A 135 -1.19 11.83 12.53
C THR A 135 -0.98 13.22 11.95
N SER A 136 -0.07 14.02 12.54
CA SER A 136 0.27 15.36 12.04
C SER A 136 0.98 15.32 10.69
N ASN A 137 1.59 14.19 10.32
CA ASN A 137 2.19 13.96 9.01
C ASN A 137 1.18 13.46 7.96
N GLY A 138 -0.13 13.51 8.22
CA GLY A 138 -1.15 13.03 7.28
C GLY A 138 -1.08 13.68 5.89
N GLU A 139 -0.81 14.99 5.79
CA GLU A 139 -0.62 15.66 4.51
C GLU A 139 0.62 15.16 3.75
N LEU A 140 1.71 14.88 4.48
CA LEU A 140 2.92 14.27 3.91
C LEU A 140 2.61 12.87 3.37
N MET A 141 1.88 12.06 4.13
CA MET A 141 1.47 10.72 3.68
C MET A 141 0.59 10.78 2.43
N ALA A 142 -0.38 11.70 2.39
CA ALA A 142 -1.21 11.91 1.21
C ALA A 142 -0.39 12.33 -0.03
N LEU A 143 0.64 13.17 0.16
CA LEU A 143 1.54 13.54 -0.93
C LEU A 143 2.40 12.36 -1.41
N LEU A 144 2.91 11.55 -0.47
CA LEU A 144 3.68 10.34 -0.81
C LEU A 144 2.83 9.31 -1.56
N ALA A 145 1.57 9.13 -1.16
CA ALA A 145 0.60 8.30 -1.89
C ALA A 145 0.46 8.77 -3.35
N LYS A 146 0.28 10.08 -3.58
CA LYS A 146 0.20 10.67 -4.92
C LYS A 146 1.47 10.46 -5.76
N ILE A 147 2.65 10.51 -5.13
CA ILE A 147 3.92 10.23 -5.82
C ILE A 147 3.96 8.77 -6.27
N ILE A 148 3.55 7.84 -5.41
CA ILE A 148 3.47 6.42 -5.76
C ILE A 148 2.44 6.19 -6.88
N GLU A 149 1.27 6.83 -6.82
CA GLU A 149 0.24 6.74 -7.87
C GLU A 149 0.72 7.33 -9.21
N SER A 150 1.43 8.45 -9.21
CA SER A 150 2.06 8.99 -10.43
C SER A 150 3.13 8.03 -10.98
N ASP A 151 3.84 7.34 -10.09
CA ASP A 151 4.77 6.29 -10.51
C ASP A 151 4.06 5.10 -11.16
N LEU A 152 2.91 4.68 -10.61
CA LEU A 152 2.04 3.63 -11.15
C LEU A 152 1.46 4.05 -12.51
N GLU A 153 1.07 5.31 -12.67
CA GLU A 153 0.59 5.87 -13.94
C GLU A 153 1.61 5.71 -15.05
N GLY A 154 2.86 6.13 -14.82
CA GLY A 154 3.91 5.95 -15.81
C GLY A 154 4.21 4.47 -16.13
N VAL A 155 4.02 3.54 -15.18
CA VAL A 155 4.16 2.10 -15.44
C VAL A 155 3.02 1.60 -16.33
N PHE A 156 1.79 2.03 -16.04
CA PHE A 156 0.59 1.67 -16.79
C PHE A 156 0.67 2.17 -18.24
N GLU A 157 1.02 3.44 -18.47
CA GLU A 157 1.15 4.02 -19.80
C GLU A 157 2.20 3.30 -20.66
N VAL A 158 3.35 2.97 -20.07
CA VAL A 158 4.40 2.21 -20.76
C VAL A 158 3.92 0.82 -21.15
N ALA A 159 3.14 0.16 -20.30
CA ALA A 159 2.57 -1.16 -20.61
C ALA A 159 1.55 -1.08 -21.76
N GLU A 160 0.67 -0.08 -21.75
CA GLU A 160 -0.32 0.12 -22.82
C GLU A 160 0.34 0.47 -24.16
N LEU A 161 1.39 1.30 -24.14
CA LEU A 161 2.15 1.61 -25.35
C LEU A 161 2.82 0.37 -25.94
N LYS A 162 3.44 -0.47 -25.10
CA LYS A 162 4.05 -1.74 -25.54
C LYS A 162 3.03 -2.67 -26.17
N ARG A 163 1.87 -2.87 -25.53
CA ARG A 163 0.77 -3.69 -26.08
C ARG A 163 0.29 -3.18 -27.43
N SER A 164 0.16 -1.86 -27.57
CA SER A 164 -0.26 -1.22 -28.82
C SER A 164 0.77 -1.42 -29.93
N LEU A 165 2.07 -1.29 -29.62
CA LEU A 165 3.15 -1.54 -30.57
C LEU A 165 3.20 -3.01 -31.01
N GLU A 166 3.09 -3.95 -30.09
CA GLU A 166 3.05 -5.39 -30.38
C GLU A 166 1.86 -5.74 -31.29
N HIS A 167 0.69 -5.15 -31.03
CA HIS A 167 -0.50 -5.36 -31.85
C HIS A 167 -0.32 -4.85 -33.30
N LEU A 168 0.28 -3.67 -33.47
CA LEU A 168 0.59 -3.12 -34.79
C LEU A 168 1.66 -3.96 -35.53
N GLN A 169 2.67 -4.44 -34.81
CA GLN A 169 3.70 -5.33 -35.36
C GLN A 169 3.15 -6.66 -35.83
N ALA A 170 2.19 -7.23 -35.11
CA ALA A 170 1.53 -8.48 -35.51
C ALA A 170 0.65 -8.36 -36.76
N GLN A 171 0.31 -7.13 -37.18
CA GLN A 171 -0.49 -6.85 -38.38
C GLN A 171 0.36 -6.45 -39.59
N LEU A 172 1.68 -6.28 -39.42
CA LEU A 172 2.59 -6.02 -40.54
C LEU A 172 2.82 -7.33 -41.32
N PRO A 173 2.77 -7.28 -42.68
CA PRO A 173 2.95 -8.44 -43.55
C PRO A 173 4.39 -8.96 -43.58
#